data_AF-A0A9P0P8C3-F1
#
_entry.id   AF-A0A9P0P8C3-F1
#
_cell.length_a   1.000
_cell.length_b   1.000
_cell.length_c   1.000
_cell.angle_alpha   90.00
_cell.angle_beta   90.00
_cell.angle_gamma   90.00
#
_symmetry.space_group_name_H-M   'P 1'
#
loop_
_entity.id
_entity.type
_entity.pdbx_description
1 polymer ?
#
loop_
_entity_poly.entity_id
_entity_poly.type
_entity_poly.pdbx_seq_one_letter_code
_entity_poly.pdbx_strand_id
1 'polypeptide(L)' 'MGTWTLEVARMALYISFPVAMFFYFNQPQYFEEWVVKTKRELYPPEDKEKRAKFENAIKAIKQKQELILLAQLENKGDS' A
#
# COMPACT_ATOMS: atom_id res chain seq x y z
N MET A 1 33.44 -22.33 44.49
CA MET A 1 33.69 -21.20 43.55
C MET A 1 33.06 -21.41 42.16
N GLY A 2 32.02 -22.24 41.98
CA GLY A 2 31.44 -22.55 40.66
C GLY A 2 30.04 -21.97 40.39
N THR A 3 29.45 -21.29 41.37
CA THR A 3 28.09 -20.71 41.27
C THR A 3 28.09 -19.39 40.51
N TRP A 4 29.04 -18.49 40.82
CA TRP A 4 29.13 -17.17 40.19
C TRP A 4 29.43 -17.24 38.69
N THR A 5 30.24 -18.22 38.25
CA THR A 5 30.52 -18.44 36.81
C THR A 5 29.26 -18.83 36.05
N LEU A 6 28.37 -19.61 36.67
CA LEU A 6 27.10 -20.01 36.07
C LEU A 6 26.11 -18.84 35.99
N GLU A 7 26.12 -17.95 36.98
CA GLU A 7 25.32 -16.73 36.98
C GLU A 7 25.77 -15.74 35.89
N VAL A 8 27.08 -15.55 35.73
CA VAL A 8 27.63 -14.71 34.64
C VAL A 8 27.29 -15.29 33.27
N ALA A 9 27.37 -16.62 33.10
CA ALA A 9 26.98 -17.27 31.85
C ALA A 9 25.48 -17.08 31.54
N ARG A 10 24.61 -17.16 32.57
CA ARG A 10 23.17 -16.91 32.42
C ARG A 10 22.89 -15.46 32.04
N MET A 11 23.56 -14.51 32.68
CA MET A 11 23.43 -13.08 32.37
C MET A 11 23.88 -12.78 30.94
N ALA A 12 25.01 -13.36 30.52
CA ALA A 12 25.53 -13.24 29.17
C ALA A 12 24.52 -13.76 28.15
N LEU A 13 23.89 -14.93 28.40
CA LEU A 13 22.89 -15.50 27.51
C LEU A 13 21.62 -14.65 27.43
N TYR A 14 21.15 -14.11 28.57
CA TYR A 14 19.99 -13.21 28.58
C TYR A 14 20.23 -11.88 27.88
N ILE A 15 21.48 -11.40 27.82
CA ILE A 15 21.83 -10.17 27.11
C ILE A 15 22.12 -10.47 25.64
N SER A 16 22.91 -11.50 25.35
CA SER A 16 23.32 -11.84 23.98
C SER A 16 22.16 -12.33 23.13
N PHE A 17 21.21 -13.06 23.71
CA PHE A 17 20.06 -13.58 22.99
C PHE A 17 19.19 -12.49 22.36
N PRO A 18 18.63 -11.51 23.12
CA PRO A 18 17.82 -10.45 22.52
C PRO A 18 18.63 -9.53 21.60
N VAL A 19 19.93 -9.30 21.88
CA VAL A 19 20.79 -8.47 21.01
C VAL A 19 21.06 -9.17 19.67
N ALA A 20 21.38 -10.46 19.69
CA ALA A 20 21.57 -11.25 18.46
C ALA A 20 20.26 -11.38 17.68
N MET A 21 19.14 -11.60 18.39
CA MET A 21 17.81 -11.62 17.81
C MET A 21 17.49 -10.28 17.14
N PHE A 22 17.72 -9.16 17.82
CA PHE A 22 17.54 -7.82 17.25
C PHE A 22 18.41 -7.60 16.01
N PHE A 23 19.68 -8.02 16.04
CA PHE A 23 20.59 -7.87 14.91
C PHE A 23 20.16 -8.69 13.70
N TYR A 24 19.63 -9.90 13.91
CA TYR A 24 19.12 -10.76 12.85
C TYR A 24 17.80 -10.25 12.25
N PHE A 25 16.84 -9.84 13.10
CA PHE A 25 15.51 -9.44 12.65
C PHE A 25 15.41 -7.99 12.17
N ASN A 26 16.33 -7.10 12.59
CA ASN A 26 16.35 -5.71 12.13
C ASN A 26 17.10 -5.52 10.79
N GLN A 27 17.36 -6.61 10.04
CA GLN A 27 17.94 -6.50 8.72
C GLN A 27 16.96 -5.83 7.75
N PRO A 28 17.29 -4.65 7.19
CA PRO A 28 16.39 -3.87 6.35
C PRO A 28 15.93 -4.62 5.09
N GLN A 29 16.68 -5.64 4.67
CA GLN A 29 16.37 -6.49 3.51
C GLN A 29 15.03 -7.23 3.67
N TYR A 30 14.76 -7.82 4.83
CA TYR A 30 13.48 -8.50 5.08
C TYR A 30 12.30 -7.52 5.15
N PHE A 31 12.56 -6.32 5.66
CA PHE A 31 11.56 -5.27 5.75
C PHE A 31 11.19 -4.74 4.36
N GLU A 32 12.16 -4.51 3.48
CA GLU A 32 11.92 -4.04 2.12
C GLU A 32 11.08 -5.05 1.32
N GLU A 33 11.43 -6.34 1.33
CA GLU A 33 10.64 -7.35 0.61
C GLU A 33 9.20 -7.43 1.11
N TRP A 34 9.00 -7.40 2.43
CA TRP A 34 7.66 -7.44 3.02
C TRP A 34 6.85 -6.19 2.67
N VAL A 35 7.41 -4.99 2.87
CA VAL A 35 6.72 -3.73 2.57
C VAL A 35 6.44 -3.58 1.08
N VAL A 36 7.39 -3.93 0.21
CA VAL A 36 7.21 -3.86 -1.24
C VAL A 36 6.12 -4.82 -1.69
N LYS A 37 6.11 -6.05 -1.16
CA LYS A 37 5.05 -7.03 -1.46
C LYS A 37 3.68 -6.54 -1.00
N THR A 38 3.56 -6.09 0.25
CA THR A 38 2.30 -5.56 0.80
C THR A 38 1.82 -4.34 0.01
N LYS A 39 2.72 -3.41 -0.36
CA LYS A 39 2.35 -2.26 -1.20
C LYS A 39 1.85 -2.69 -2.57
N ARG A 40 2.46 -3.72 -3.18
CA ARG A 40 2.09 -4.21 -4.51
C ARG A 40 0.75 -4.96 -4.51
N GLU A 41 0.43 -5.66 -3.42
CA GLU A 41 -0.87 -6.31 -3.23
C GLU A 41 -1.98 -5.28 -2.99
N LEU A 42 -1.71 -4.27 -2.15
CA LEU A 42 -2.71 -3.25 -1.79
C LEU A 42 -2.94 -2.22 -2.91
N TYR A 43 -1.88 -1.89 -3.65
CA TYR A 43 -1.90 -0.98 -4.79
C TYR A 43 -1.34 -1.70 -6.01
N PRO A 44 -2.17 -2.51 -6.70
CA PRO A 44 -1.75 -3.11 -7.96
C PRO A 44 -1.28 -2.01 -8.92
N PRO A 45 -0.19 -2.22 -9.67
CA PRO A 45 0.31 -1.22 -10.60
C PRO A 45 -0.80 -0.79 -11.56
N GLU A 46 -1.01 0.52 -11.68
CA GLU A 46 -2.06 1.07 -12.54
C GLU A 46 -1.89 0.55 -13.96
N ASP A 47 -2.88 -0.23 -14.41
CA ASP A 47 -2.96 -0.69 -15.77
C ASP A 47 -3.40 0.49 -16.64
N LYS A 48 -2.49 0.97 -17.49
CA LYS A 48 -2.72 2.13 -18.37
C LYS A 48 -3.97 1.95 -19.23
N GLU A 49 -4.29 0.71 -19.64
CA GLU A 49 -5.51 0.44 -20.39
C GLU A 49 -6.78 0.60 -19.55
N LYS A 50 -6.75 0.13 -18.30
CA LYS A 50 -7.90 0.30 -17.40
C LYS A 50 -8.17 1.77 -17.12
N ARG A 51 -7.11 2.56 -16.92
CA ARG A 51 -7.22 4.00 -16.73
C ARG A 51 -7.79 4.71 -17.97
N ALA A 52 -7.29 4.37 -19.16
CA ALA A 52 -7.83 4.91 -20.41
C ALA A 52 -9.31 4.56 -20.62
N LYS A 53 -9.72 3.32 -20.30
CA LYS A 53 -11.14 2.90 -20.35
C LYS A 53 -12.01 3.69 -19.37
N PHE A 54 -11.51 3.90 -18.15
CA PHE A 54 -12.22 4.68 -17.14
C PHE A 54 -12.42 6.14 -17.56
N GLU A 55 -11.36 6.79 -18.06
CA GLU A 55 -11.44 8.17 -18.55
C GLU A 55 -12.39 8.31 -19.75
N ASN A 56 -12.37 7.35 -20.68
CA ASN A 56 -13.27 7.36 -21.82
C ASN A 56 -14.74 7.16 -21.40
N ALA A 57 -15.00 6.30 -20.40
CA ALA A 57 -16.34 6.12 -19.86
C ALA A 57 -16.87 7.40 -19.20
N ILE A 58 -16.04 8.09 -18.41
CA ILE A 58 -16.39 9.37 -17.79
C ILE A 58 -16.71 10.42 -18.85
N LYS A 59 -15.88 10.54 -19.89
CA LYS A 59 -16.11 11.48 -21.00
C LYS A 59 -17.42 11.19 -21.72
N ALA A 60 -17.71 9.93 -22.01
CA ALA A 60 -18.94 9.53 -22.69
C ALA A 60 -20.20 9.87 -21.88
N ILE A 61 -20.17 9.68 -20.55
CA ILE A 61 -21.28 10.04 -19.66
C ILE A 61 -21.46 11.57 -19.64
N LYS A 62 -20.37 12.33 -19.52
CA LYS A 62 -20.43 13.79 -19.48
C LYS A 62 -21.02 14.38 -20.77
N GLN A 63 -20.61 13.87 -21.92
CA GLN A 63 -21.17 14.28 -23.23
C GLN A 63 -22.67 14.03 -23.32
N LYS A 64 -23.14 12.87 -22.86
CA LYS A 64 -24.58 12.56 -22.83
C LYS A 64 -25.35 13.53 -21.92
N GLN A 65 -24.81 13.86 -20.75
CA GLN A 65 -25.42 14.81 -19.83
C GLN A 65 -25.51 16.23 -20.43
N GLU A 66 -24.46 16.68 -21.11
CA GLU A 66 -24.45 17.98 -21.79
C GLU A 66 -25.51 18.06 -22.89
N LEU A 67 -25.65 17.00 -23.71
CA LEU A 67 -26.68 16.95 -24.76
C LEU A 67 -28.10 16.95 -24.19
N ILE A 68 -28.35 16.20 -23.12
CA ILE A 68 -29.65 16.19 -22.45
C ILE A 68 -29.98 17.58 -21.88
N LEU A 69 -29.00 18.24 -21.26
CA LEU A 69 -29.17 19.58 -20.71
C LEU A 69 -29.51 20.59 -21.82
N LEU A 70 -28.79 20.54 -22.95
CA LEU A 70 -29.07 21.41 -24.10
C LEU A 70 -30.49 21.21 -24.64
N ALA A 71 -30.93 19.95 -24.79
CA ALA A 71 -32.28 19.64 -25.24
C ALA A 71 -33.36 20.12 -24.25
N GLN A 72 -33.08 20.08 -22.94
CA GLN A 72 -33.97 20.63 -21.92
C GLN A 72 -34.05 22.17 -21.95
N LEU A 73 -32.92 22.83 -22.23
CA LEU A 73 -32.87 24.30 -22.36
C LEU A 73 -33.61 24.77 -23.61
N GLU A 74 -33.47 24.06 -24.73
CA GLU A 74 -34.18 24.34 -25.98
C GLU A 74 -35.70 24.23 -25.80
N ASN A 75 -36.19 23.10 -25.26
CA ASN A 75 -37.62 22.91 -24.98
C ASN A 75 -38.22 23.94 -23.99
N LYS A 76 -37.39 24.50 -23.10
CA LYS A 76 -37.83 25.51 -22.13
C LYS A 76 -37.77 26.95 -22.67
N GLY A 77 -37.00 27.19 -23.73
CA GLY A 77 -36.94 28.48 -24.43
C GLY A 77 -38.07 28.70 -25.42
N ASP A 78 -38.70 27.62 -25.90
CA ASP A 78 -39.83 27.65 -26.84
C ASP A 78 -41.22 27.70 -26.16
N SER A 79 -41.29 27.74 -24.82
CA SER A 79 -42.52 27.92 -24.01
C SER A 79 -42.62 29.32 -23.41
#